data_AF-A0A6B3ID78-F1
#
_entry.id   AF-A0A6B3ID78-F1
#
_cell.length_a   1.000
_cell.length_b   1.000
_cell.length_c   1.000
_cell.angle_alpha   90.00
_cell.angle_beta   90.00
_cell.angle_gamma   90.00
#
_symmetry.space_group_name_H-M   'P 1'
#
loop_
_entity.id
_entity.type
_entity.pdbx_description
1 polymer ?
#
loop_
_entity_poly.entity_id
_entity_poly.type
_entity_poly.pdbx_seq_one_letter_code
_entity_poly.pdbx_strand_id
1 'polypeptide(L)' 'MLVLRYYEGRTDPEIASILDISVGTVKSSIWRSLRRLREDEVLSFGRDEQESFGELVA' A
#
# COMPACT_ATOMS: atom_id res chain seq x y z
N MET A 1 -5.74 -7.01 -0.44
CA MET A 1 -5.03 -6.35 -1.56
C MET A 1 -3.58 -5.98 -1.25
N LEU A 2 -3.32 -5.23 -0.17
CA LEU A 2 -1.94 -4.90 0.22
C LEU A 2 -1.09 -6.15 0.53
N VAL A 3 -1.68 -7.18 1.15
CA VAL A 3 -1.00 -8.49 1.38
C VAL A 3 -0.54 -9.10 0.05
N LEU A 4 -1.46 -9.33 -0.88
CA LEU A 4 -1.11 -9.88 -2.20
C LEU A 4 -0.02 -9.05 -2.90
N ARG A 5 -0.10 -7.71 -2.82
CA ARG A 5 0.85 -6.82 -3.50
C ARG A 5 2.24 -6.77 -2.84
N TYR A 6 2.29 -6.61 -1.52
CA TYR A 6 3.53 -6.27 -0.80
C TYR A 6 4.12 -7.45 -0.02
N TYR A 7 3.31 -8.45 0.33
CA TYR A 7 3.76 -9.64 1.06
C TYR A 7 3.87 -10.87 0.16
N GLU A 8 3.05 -10.97 -0.89
CA GLU A 8 3.10 -12.10 -1.85
C GLU A 8 3.65 -11.72 -3.23
N GLY A 9 4.03 -10.45 -3.42
CA GLY A 9 4.69 -9.97 -4.64
C GLY A 9 3.84 -10.00 -5.92
N ARG A 10 2.52 -10.14 -5.80
CA ARG A 10 1.62 -10.20 -6.97
C ARG A 10 1.53 -8.85 -7.69
N THR A 11 1.37 -8.90 -9.01
CA THR A 11 1.12 -7.75 -9.89
C THR A 11 -0.36 -7.37 -9.91
N ASP A 12 -0.68 -6.13 -10.34
CA ASP A 12 -2.08 -5.69 -10.39
C ASP A 12 -2.99 -6.60 -11.25
N PRO A 13 -2.56 -7.12 -12.42
CA PRO A 13 -3.36 -8.08 -13.20
C PRO A 13 -3.56 -9.42 -12.49
N GLU A 14 -2.54 -9.95 -11.82
CA GLU A 14 -2.66 -11.21 -11.05
C GLU A 14 -3.64 -11.04 -9.89
N ILE A 15 -3.56 -9.92 -9.16
CA ILE A 15 -4.49 -9.61 -8.08
C ILE A 15 -5.93 -9.47 -8.60
N ALA A 16 -6.11 -8.79 -9.73
CA ALA A 16 -7.41 -8.63 -10.38
C ALA A 16 -8.02 -10.00 -10.74
N SER A 17 -7.21 -10.91 -11.28
CA SER A 17 -7.63 -12.28 -11.60
C SER A 17 -7.93 -13.13 -10.36
N ILE A 18 -7.14 -13.02 -9.29
CA ILE A 18 -7.34 -13.78 -8.04
C ILE A 18 -8.64 -13.37 -7.34
N LEU A 19 -8.95 -12.06 -7.35
CA LEU A 19 -10.07 -11.48 -6.61
C LEU A 19 -11.33 -11.25 -7.46
N ASP A 20 -11.28 -11.60 -8.76
CA ASP A 20 -12.36 -11.41 -9.74
C ASP A 20 -12.89 -9.95 -9.77
N ILE A 21 -11.97 -9.00 -9.90
CA ILE A 21 -12.27 -7.56 -9.96
C ILE A 21 -11.47 -6.88 -11.07
N SER A 22 -11.85 -5.65 -11.44
CA SER A 22 -11.08 -4.88 -12.43
C SER A 22 -9.69 -4.48 -11.91
N VAL A 23 -8.71 -4.38 -12.80
CA VAL A 23 -7.38 -3.80 -12.49
C VAL A 23 -7.50 -2.35 -11.97
N GLY A 24 -8.52 -1.59 -12.41
CA GLY A 24 -8.81 -0.25 -11.87
C GLY A 24 -9.25 -0.28 -10.40
N THR A 25 -10.07 -1.27 -10.02
CA THR A 25 -10.46 -1.53 -8.63
C THR A 25 -9.23 -1.87 -7.78
N VAL A 26 -8.29 -2.62 -8.35
CA VAL A 26 -7.01 -2.92 -7.70
C VAL A 26 -6.26 -1.63 -7.39
N LYS A 27 -5.87 -0.87 -8.42
CA LYS A 27 -5.09 0.36 -8.25
C LYS A 27 -5.74 1.36 -7.29
N SER A 28 -7.03 1.59 -7.44
CA SER A 28 -7.77 2.53 -6.59
C SER A 28 -7.88 2.08 -5.14
N SER A 29 -7.99 0.77 -4.89
CA SER A 29 -8.04 0.24 -3.52
C SER A 29 -6.68 0.29 -2.83
N ILE A 30 -5.58 -0.05 -3.53
CA ILE A 30 -4.22 0.15 -2.99
C ILE A 30 -3.99 1.62 -2.65
N TRP A 31 -4.28 2.53 -3.58
CA TRP A 31 -4.06 3.96 -3.37
C TRP A 31 -4.86 4.49 -2.18
N ARG A 32 -6.16 4.15 -2.09
CA ARG A 32 -7.01 4.57 -0.95
C ARG A 32 -6.51 4.01 0.38
N SER A 33 -6.09 2.75 0.43
CA SER A 33 -5.57 2.13 1.65
C SER A 33 -4.24 2.76 2.08
N LEU A 34 -3.29 2.95 1.16
CA LEU A 34 -2.01 3.58 1.49
C LEU A 34 -2.15 5.04 1.92
N ARG A 35 -3.03 5.79 1.25
CA ARG A 35 -3.36 7.16 1.65
C ARG A 35 -3.90 7.21 3.08
N ARG A 36 -4.87 6.35 3.41
CA ARG A 36 -5.44 6.27 4.77
C ARG A 36 -4.39 5.93 5.81
N LEU A 37 -3.50 4.97 5.52
CA LEU A 37 -2.43 4.60 6.44
C LEU A 37 -1.44 5.74 6.69
N ARG A 38 -1.19 6.58 5.68
CA ARG A 38 -0.33 7.77 5.82
C ARG A 38 -0.99 8.89 6.61
N GLU A 39 -2.29 9.06 6.42
CA GLU A 39 -3.11 10.07 7.11
C GLU A 39 -3.55 9.62 8.53
N ASP A 40 -3.22 8.38 8.93
CA ASP A 40 -3.61 7.83 10.23
C ASP A 40 -2.70 8.36 11.34
N GLU A 41 -3.24 9.30 12.14
CA GLU A 41 -2.54 9.94 13.25
C GLU A 41 -2.06 8.95 14.33
N VAL A 42 -2.74 7.80 14.48
CA VAL A 42 -2.39 6.77 15.46
C VAL A 42 -1.21 5.93 14.98
N LEU A 43 -1.11 5.72 13.67
CA LEU A 43 0.05 5.05 13.07
C LEU A 43 1.23 6.01 12.84
N SER A 44 0.96 7.31 12.73
CA SER A 44 1.99 8.34 12.54
C SER A 44 2.60 8.87 13.85
N PHE A 45 2.44 8.17 14.98
CA PHE A 45 3.02 8.58 16.27
C PHE A 45 4.54 8.70 16.19
N GLY A 46 5.06 9.93 16.13
CA GLY A 46 6.38 10.28 16.63
C GLY A 46 7.59 10.07 15.69
N ARG A 47 7.42 10.13 14.37
CA ARG A 47 8.57 10.14 13.46
C ARG A 47 8.31 11.09 12.30
N ASP A 48 9.14 12.12 12.17
CA ASP A 48 9.11 13.03 11.02
C ASP A 48 9.09 12.20 9.73
N GLU A 49 8.29 12.61 8.73
CA GLU A 49 8.22 11.87 7.44
C GLU A 49 9.62 11.67 6.83
N GLN A 50 10.58 12.58 7.10
CA GLN A 50 11.98 12.44 6.72
C GLN A 50 12.71 11.26 7.41
N GLU A 51 12.48 11.02 8.70
CA GLU A 51 13.19 9.98 9.46
C GLU A 51 12.65 8.57 9.15
N SER A 52 11.37 8.45 8.79
CA SER A 52 10.75 7.17 8.43
C SER A 52 11.14 6.64 7.03
N PHE A 53 11.54 7.53 6.11
CA PHE A 53 11.92 7.18 4.73
C PHE A 53 13.43 7.28 4.45
N GLY A 54 14.20 8.00 5.27
CA GLY A 54 15.65 8.16 5.10
C GLY A 54 16.47 6.90 5.40
N GLU A 55 15.99 6.02 6.30
CA GLU A 55 16.69 4.78 6.67
C GLU A 55 16.58 3.65 5.63
N LEU A 56 15.63 3.75 4.69
CA LEU A 56 15.33 2.72 3.69
C LEU A 56 16.07 2.92 2.34
N VAL A 57 16.91 3.95 2.22
CA VAL A 57 17.72 4.25 1.03
C VAL A 57 19.18 4.53 1.41
N ALA A 58 19.78 3.62 2.19
CA ALA A 58 21.22 3.57 2.47
C ALA A 58 21.82 2.26 1.94
#